data_AF-A0A836QJD0-F1
#
_entry.id   AF-A0A836QJD0-F1
#
_cell.length_a   1.000
_cell.length_b   1.000
_cell.length_c   1.000
_cell.angle_alpha   90.00
_cell.angle_beta   90.00
_cell.angle_gamma   90.00
#
_symmetry.space_group_name_H-M   'P 1'
#
loop_
_entity.id
_entity.type
_entity.pdbx_description
1 polymer ?
#
loop_
_entity_poly.entity_id
_entity_poly.type
_entity_poly.pdbx_seq_one_letter_code
_entity_poly.pdbx_strand_id
1 'polypeptide(L)'
;CSQADPTETGNALFIAVLNPEAFLPLAEFTAEVDRFIDWVKSSPPAAGFDEVLLPGENSHRIYQERSRRGIDVDTTAWEQIAELAEELGVELPPEID
;
A
#
# COMPACT_ATOMS: atom_id res chain seq x y z
N CYS A 1 19.18 -12.05 8.32
CA CYS A 1 18.97 -10.60 8.31
C CYS A 1 18.83 -10.04 9.75
N SER A 2 19.84 -10.25 10.61
CA SER A 2 19.79 -9.89 12.04
C SER A 2 21.06 -9.22 12.56
N GLN A 3 22.02 -8.90 11.68
CA GLN A 3 23.15 -8.06 12.04
C GLN A 3 22.81 -6.59 11.80
N ALA A 4 23.24 -5.73 12.72
CA ALA A 4 23.04 -4.29 12.63
C ALA A 4 23.84 -3.64 11.48
N ASP A 5 24.94 -4.26 11.04
CA ASP A 5 25.80 -3.72 9.98
C ASP A 5 26.51 -4.85 9.18
N PRO A 6 25.78 -5.60 8.36
CA PRO A 6 26.36 -6.70 7.60
C PRO A 6 27.15 -6.18 6.39
N THR A 7 28.34 -6.75 6.14
CA THR A 7 29.18 -6.42 4.98
C THR A 7 28.50 -6.66 3.63
N GLU A 8 27.52 -7.57 3.60
CA GLU A 8 26.63 -7.81 2.47
C GLU A 8 25.20 -8.00 2.97
N THR A 9 24.26 -7.27 2.38
CA THR A 9 22.83 -7.51 2.59
C THR A 9 22.31 -8.42 1.49
N GLY A 10 21.70 -9.54 1.89
CA GLY A 10 21.02 -10.45 0.98
C GLY A 10 19.55 -10.54 1.34
N ASN A 11 18.69 -9.97 0.51
CA ASN A 11 17.25 -10.21 0.60
C ASN A 11 16.90 -11.39 -0.31
N ALA A 12 16.57 -12.54 0.28
CA ALA A 12 15.99 -13.64 -0.49
C ALA A 12 14.53 -13.27 -0.81
N LEU A 13 14.22 -13.08 -2.09
CA LEU A 13 12.88 -12.78 -2.58
C LEU A 13 12.35 -13.97 -3.38
N PHE A 14 11.15 -14.43 -3.04
CA PHE A 14 10.39 -15.39 -3.84
C PHE A 14 9.10 -14.72 -4.31
N ILE A 15 8.81 -14.83 -5.61
CA ILE A 15 7.59 -14.32 -6.23
C ILE A 15 6.87 -15.50 -6.88
N ALA A 16 5.59 -15.66 -6.57
CA ALA A 16 4.70 -16.59 -7.24
C ALA A 16 3.61 -15.82 -7.99
N VAL A 17 3.38 -16.21 -9.25
CA VAL A 17 2.32 -15.65 -10.09
C VAL A 17 1.44 -16.81 -10.54
N LEU A 18 0.14 -16.72 -10.26
CA LEU A 18 -0.84 -17.72 -10.64
C LEU A 18 -1.82 -17.10 -11.63
N ASN A 19 -2.03 -17.78 -12.76
CA ASN A 19 -3.08 -17.40 -13.70
C ASN A 19 -4.40 -18.10 -13.29
N PRO A 20 -5.43 -17.37 -12.80
CA PRO A 20 -6.70 -17.98 -12.44
C PRO A 20 -7.42 -18.64 -13.62
N GLU A 21 -7.24 -18.13 -14.86
CA GLU A 21 -7.86 -18.69 -16.07
C GLU A 21 -7.37 -20.10 -16.41
N ALA A 22 -6.24 -20.52 -15.85
CA ALA A 22 -5.76 -21.90 -15.98
C ALA A 22 -6.61 -22.91 -15.18
N PHE A 23 -7.48 -22.44 -14.27
CA PHE A 23 -8.28 -23.28 -13.39
C PHE A 23 -9.79 -23.14 -13.62
N LEU A 24 -10.28 -21.93 -13.90
CA LEU A 24 -11.68 -21.65 -14.24
C LEU A 24 -11.80 -20.36 -15.05
N PRO A 25 -12.91 -20.12 -15.79
CA PRO A 25 -13.12 -18.87 -16.50
C PRO A 25 -13.00 -17.66 -15.57
N LEU A 26 -12.31 -16.59 -16.02
CA LEU A 26 -12.04 -15.42 -15.18
C LEU A 26 -13.32 -14.81 -14.60
N ALA A 27 -14.39 -14.73 -15.39
CA ALA A 27 -15.67 -14.18 -14.95
C ALA A 27 -16.30 -14.97 -13.80
N GLU A 28 -16.13 -16.31 -13.80
CA GLU A 28 -16.61 -17.16 -12.70
C GLU A 28 -15.74 -16.97 -11.46
N PHE A 29 -14.41 -16.89 -11.63
CA PHE A 29 -13.49 -16.62 -10.52
C PHE A 29 -13.78 -15.28 -9.84
N THR A 30 -13.94 -14.21 -10.61
CA THR A 30 -14.24 -12.88 -10.06
C THR A 30 -15.59 -12.88 -9.35
N ALA A 31 -16.60 -13.57 -9.89
CA ALA A 31 -17.90 -13.67 -9.25
C ALA A 31 -17.85 -14.45 -7.91
N GLU A 32 -16.99 -15.47 -7.78
CA GLU A 32 -16.75 -16.14 -6.49
C GLU A 32 -16.00 -15.24 -5.51
N VAL A 33 -15.02 -14.47 -5.99
CA VAL A 33 -14.32 -13.48 -5.17
C VAL A 33 -15.30 -12.44 -4.63
N ASP A 34 -16.19 -11.89 -5.47
CA ASP A 34 -17.21 -10.93 -5.03
C ASP A 34 -18.13 -11.51 -3.95
N ARG A 35 -18.61 -12.76 -4.13
CA ARG A 35 -19.40 -13.47 -3.11
C ARG A 35 -18.65 -13.64 -1.80
N PHE A 36 -17.36 -13.97 -1.86
CA PHE A 36 -16.52 -14.12 -0.69
C PHE A 36 -16.34 -12.78 0.03
N ILE A 37 -16.10 -11.71 -0.72
CA ILE A 37 -16.01 -10.34 -0.20
C ILE A 37 -17.29 -9.96 0.55
N ASP A 38 -18.46 -10.16 -0.07
CA ASP A 38 -19.76 -9.87 0.54
C ASP A 38 -19.97 -10.67 1.83
N TRP A 39 -19.61 -11.95 1.83
CA TRP A 39 -19.72 -12.79 3.00
C TRP A 39 -18.82 -12.31 4.15
N VAL A 40 -17.55 -11.97 3.88
CA VAL A 40 -16.65 -11.41 4.89
C VAL A 40 -17.22 -10.10 5.45
N LYS A 41 -17.67 -9.20 4.57
CA LYS A 41 -18.25 -7.91 4.92
C LYS A 41 -19.55 -8.00 5.72
N SER A 42 -20.27 -9.11 5.62
CA SER A 42 -21.50 -9.36 6.38
C SER A 42 -21.27 -9.65 7.87
N SER A 43 -20.02 -9.89 8.28
CA SER A 43 -19.69 -10.18 9.67
C SER A 43 -19.91 -8.95 10.57
N PRO A 44 -20.48 -9.11 11.79
CA PRO A 44 -20.60 -8.01 12.72
C PRO A 44 -19.22 -7.42 13.06
N PRO A 45 -19.07 -6.08 13.06
CA PRO A 45 -17.80 -5.47 13.44
C PRO A 45 -17.53 -5.69 14.93
N ALA A 46 -16.24 -5.69 15.30
CA ALA A 46 -15.84 -5.75 16.70
C ALA A 46 -16.25 -4.46 17.44
N ALA A 47 -16.36 -4.53 18.77
CA ALA A 47 -16.68 -3.37 19.58
C ALA A 47 -15.69 -2.22 19.33
N GLY A 48 -16.21 -1.02 19.04
CA GLY A 48 -15.41 0.15 18.71
C GLY A 48 -15.01 0.28 17.24
N PHE A 49 -15.51 -0.60 16.37
CA PHE A 49 -15.32 -0.51 14.91
C PHE A 49 -16.67 -0.41 14.19
N ASP A 50 -16.69 0.34 13.09
CA ASP A 50 -17.91 0.58 12.31
C ASP A 50 -18.11 -0.46 11.18
N GLU A 51 -17.03 -1.06 10.68
CA GLU A 51 -17.08 -2.03 9.59
C GLU A 51 -15.95 -3.07 9.65
N VAL A 52 -16.14 -4.18 8.96
CA VAL A 52 -15.08 -5.14 8.64
C VAL A 52 -14.39 -4.69 7.36
N LEU A 53 -13.06 -4.68 7.33
CA LEU A 53 -12.27 -4.31 6.14
C LEU A 53 -11.56 -5.54 5.56
N LEU A 54 -11.44 -5.55 4.24
CA LEU A 54 -10.56 -6.49 3.53
C LEU A 54 -9.13 -5.98 3.48
N PRO A 55 -8.14 -6.89 3.40
CA PRO A 55 -6.76 -6.53 3.14
C PRO A 55 -6.67 -5.64 1.88
N GLY A 56 -6.06 -4.47 2.04
CA GLY A 56 -5.87 -3.49 0.96
C GLY A 56 -6.91 -2.36 0.90
N GLU A 57 -8.12 -2.51 1.47
CA GLU A 57 -9.14 -1.46 1.39
C GLU A 57 -8.73 -0.17 2.09
N ASN A 58 -8.19 -0.26 3.31
CA ASN A 58 -7.73 0.92 4.05
C ASN A 58 -6.62 1.66 3.28
N SER A 59 -5.64 0.92 2.77
CA SER A 59 -4.55 1.48 1.98
C SER A 59 -5.05 2.07 0.66
N HIS A 60 -6.07 1.46 0.04
CA HIS A 60 -6.71 2.01 -1.15
C HIS A 60 -7.43 3.33 -0.86
N ARG A 61 -8.14 3.45 0.29
CA ARG A 61 -8.77 4.70 0.73
C ARG A 61 -7.72 5.80 0.95
N ILE A 62 -6.65 5.50 1.68
CA ILE A 62 -5.52 6.41 1.91
C ILE A 62 -4.87 6.83 0.58
N TYR A 63 -4.67 5.88 -0.34
CA TYR A 63 -4.13 6.17 -1.67
C TYR A 63 -5.02 7.14 -2.45
N GLN A 64 -6.34 6.90 -2.48
CA GLN A 64 -7.28 7.79 -3.16
C GLN A 64 -7.29 9.20 -2.56
N GLU A 65 -7.25 9.30 -1.23
CA GLU A 65 -7.18 10.57 -0.52
C GLU A 65 -5.89 11.33 -0.88
N ARG A 66 -4.74 10.70 -0.69
CA ARG A 66 -3.42 11.32 -0.90
C ARG A 66 -3.14 11.63 -2.37
N SER A 67 -3.69 10.85 -3.29
CA SER A 67 -3.60 11.14 -4.73
C SER A 67 -4.33 12.44 -5.10
N ARG A 68 -5.31 12.88 -4.29
CA ARG A 68 -6.07 14.12 -4.52
C ARG A 68 -5.55 15.29 -3.70
N ARG A 69 -5.12 15.05 -2.48
CA ARG A 69 -4.79 16.09 -1.49
C ARG A 69 -3.29 16.23 -1.21
N GLY A 70 -2.45 15.45 -1.87
CA GLY A 70 -1.02 15.38 -1.54
C GLY A 70 -0.73 14.46 -0.36
N ILE A 71 0.55 14.40 0.00
CA ILE A 71 1.06 13.55 1.08
C ILE A 71 1.66 14.46 2.14
N ASP A 72 1.20 14.33 3.37
CA ASP A 72 1.86 14.96 4.51
C ASP A 72 3.23 14.31 4.72
N VAL A 73 4.28 15.12 4.57
CA VAL A 73 5.65 14.75 4.88
C VAL A 73 6.02 15.44 6.19
N ASP A 74 6.58 14.69 7.15
CA ASP A 74 7.00 15.29 8.40
C ASP A 74 8.17 16.27 8.19
N THR A 75 8.27 17.28 9.05
CA THR A 75 9.24 18.36 8.91
C THR A 75 10.68 17.85 8.81
N THR A 76 11.06 16.87 9.63
CA THR A 76 12.43 16.32 9.62
C THR A 76 12.75 15.65 8.28
N ALA A 77 11.83 14.83 7.77
CA ALA A 77 12.00 14.18 6.47
C ALA A 77 12.04 15.22 5.33
N TRP A 78 11.21 16.26 5.39
CA TRP A 78 11.19 17.31 4.38
C TRP A 78 12.49 18.12 4.35
N GLU A 79 13.04 18.45 5.53
CA GLU A 79 14.34 19.12 5.65
C GLU A 79 15.48 18.29 5.03
N GLN A 80 15.50 16.98 5.29
CA GLN A 80 16.50 16.07 4.69
C GLN A 80 16.36 15.98 3.16
N ILE A 81 15.13 15.96 2.65
CA ILE A 81 14.87 15.98 1.21
C ILE A 81 15.34 17.30 0.59
N ALA A 82 15.07 18.43 1.26
CA ALA A 82 15.46 19.75 0.80
C ALA A 82 16.98 19.95 0.76
N GLU A 83 17.69 19.51 1.80
CA GLU A 83 19.16 19.54 1.86
C GLU A 83 19.77 18.73 0.71
N LEU A 84 19.28 17.50 0.48
CA LEU A 84 19.74 16.67 -0.62
C LEU A 84 19.42 17.27 -2.00
N ALA A 85 18.27 17.92 -2.15
CA ALA A 85 17.89 18.60 -3.39
C ALA A 85 18.84 19.77 -3.69
N GLU A 86 19.25 20.53 -2.68
CA GLU A 86 20.24 21.61 -2.81
C GLU A 86 21.62 21.07 -3.22
N GLU A 87 22.12 20.03 -2.56
CA GLU A 87 23.40 19.39 -2.89
C GLU A 87 23.45 18.90 -4.34
N LEU A 88 22.33 18.39 -4.85
CA LEU A 88 22.20 17.84 -6.20
C LEU A 88 21.76 18.88 -7.25
N GLY A 89 21.41 20.11 -6.84
CA GLY A 89 20.90 21.16 -7.73
C GLY A 89 19.53 20.83 -8.36
N VAL A 90 18.66 20.14 -7.63
CA VAL A 90 17.29 19.77 -8.05
C VAL A 90 16.27 20.72 -7.41
N GLU A 91 15.32 21.20 -8.21
CA GLU A 91 14.25 22.06 -7.72
C GLU A 91 13.18 21.25 -6.95
N LEU A 92 12.76 21.77 -5.80
CA LEU A 92 11.69 21.16 -5.00
C LEU A 92 10.32 21.34 -5.67
N PRO A 93 9.38 20.38 -5.51
CA PRO A 93 8.03 20.54 -6.01
C PRO A 93 7.29 21.66 -5.27
N PRO A 94 6.26 22.27 -5.89
CA PRO A 94 5.44 23.27 -5.22
C PRO A 94 4.64 22.64 -4.07
N GLU A 95 4.42 23.41 -3.00
CA GLU A 95 3.48 23.03 -1.95
C GLU A 95 2.05 22.97 -2.51
N ILE A 96 1.28 21.99 -2.04
CA ILE A 96 -0.13 21.79 -2.40
C ILE A 96 -0.94 21.97 -1.12
N ASP A 97 -1.92 22.87 -1.14
CA ASP A 97 -2.92 23.07 -0.06
C ASP A 97 -3.90 21.89 0.07
#